data_AF-A0A1M7D7I8-F1
#
_entry.id   AF-A0A1M7D7I8-F1
#
_cell.length_a   1.000
_cell.length_b   1.000
_cell.length_c   1.000
_cell.angle_alpha   90.00
_cell.angle_beta   90.00
_cell.angle_gamma   90.00
#
_symmetry.space_group_name_H-M   'P 1'
#
loop_
_entity.id
_entity.type
_entity.pdbx_description
1 polymer ?
#
loop_
_entity_poly.entity_id
_entity_poly.type
_entity_poly.pdbx_seq_one_letter_code
_entity_poly.pdbx_strand_id
1 'polypeptide(L)'
;MAKSVVGVRFKKVGKIYYFDPQNLEVEQYDHVIVETVRGVEYGEVALGPREIEDDLITAPIKPVIRKATDKDTSDFERLKRKEIEAKDIFIEKAKAHKLEMKLIDVEYTFDKKKAIFYFTADGRVDFRDLVKDLAAVFKVRIELRQIGVRDEAKIFKGLGVCGRTTCCAQWLGDFTPVSIKMAKEQNLSLNSTKISGICGRLLCCLTYEQEFYEEVTKKMPRVGQQVITPDGEGEVFKLSILEETVFVKMQLEKDETEVRKYLLADIQKKKQEKKPERKPERKREKKSEKKPEKGKKDK
;
A
#
# COMPACT_ATOMS: atom_id res chain seq x y z
N MET A 1 23.61 -22.77 2.48
CA MET A 1 24.95 -22.48 1.92
C MET A 1 24.95 -21.00 1.53
N ALA A 2 26.11 -20.35 1.46
CA ALA A 2 26.13 -18.97 0.96
C ALA A 2 26.03 -19.00 -0.58
N LYS A 3 25.11 -18.21 -1.15
CA LYS A 3 25.05 -17.99 -2.60
C LYS A 3 25.57 -16.61 -2.94
N SER A 4 26.45 -16.55 -3.92
CA SER A 4 26.86 -15.27 -4.52
C SER A 4 25.68 -14.71 -5.31
N VAL A 5 25.32 -13.47 -5.03
CA VAL A 5 24.24 -12.76 -5.73
C VAL A 5 24.66 -11.35 -6.09
N VAL A 6 24.05 -10.82 -7.13
CA VAL A 6 24.23 -9.43 -7.56
C VAL A 6 22.90 -8.69 -7.55
N GLY A 7 22.92 -7.45 -7.09
CA GLY A 7 21.73 -6.61 -7.03
C GLY A 7 21.59 -5.80 -8.31
N VAL A 8 20.58 -6.09 -9.13
CA VAL A 8 20.31 -5.39 -10.40
C VAL A 8 19.07 -4.50 -10.26
N ARG A 9 19.15 -3.29 -10.81
CA ARG A 9 18.03 -2.34 -10.92
C ARG A 9 17.73 -2.04 -12.39
N PHE A 10 16.45 -1.88 -12.72
CA PHE A 10 15.98 -1.60 -14.10
C PHE A 10 15.58 -0.13 -14.33
N LYS A 11 15.40 0.63 -13.24
CA LYS A 11 15.09 2.06 -13.27
C LYS A 11 16.11 2.79 -12.40
N LYS A 12 16.45 4.05 -12.74
CA LYS A 12 17.40 4.89 -11.98
C LYS A 12 17.12 4.94 -10.47
N VAL A 13 15.84 4.89 -10.10
CA VAL A 13 15.39 4.78 -8.69
C VAL A 13 14.28 3.73 -8.60
N GLY A 14 14.57 2.60 -7.99
CA GLY A 14 13.62 1.48 -7.89
C GLY A 14 14.10 0.36 -6.98
N LYS A 15 13.29 -0.70 -6.90
CA LYS A 15 13.64 -1.93 -6.17
C LYS A 15 14.85 -2.58 -6.82
N ILE A 16 15.75 -3.09 -5.97
CA ILE A 16 16.88 -3.90 -6.38
C ILE A 16 16.41 -5.36 -6.34
N TYR A 17 16.64 -6.08 -7.44
CA TYR A 17 16.34 -7.50 -7.56
C TYR A 17 17.66 -8.27 -7.53
N TYR A 18 17.66 -9.43 -6.89
CA TYR A 18 18.85 -10.27 -6.81
C TYR A 18 18.87 -11.27 -7.96
N PHE A 19 20.03 -11.38 -8.61
CA PHE A 19 20.32 -12.32 -9.70
C PHE A 19 21.58 -13.11 -9.39
N ASP A 20 21.70 -14.28 -9.99
CA ASP A 20 22.85 -15.16 -9.87
C ASP A 20 23.89 -14.73 -10.92
N PRO A 21 25.08 -14.22 -10.52
CA PRO A 21 26.13 -13.83 -11.45
C PRO A 21 26.75 -15.03 -12.19
N GLN A 22 26.47 -16.26 -11.76
CA GLN A 22 27.09 -17.48 -12.27
C GLN A 22 28.62 -17.37 -12.23
N ASN A 23 29.28 -17.45 -13.38
CA ASN A 23 30.73 -17.31 -13.54
C ASN A 23 31.13 -15.95 -14.13
N LEU A 24 30.25 -14.95 -14.12
CA LEU A 24 30.51 -13.62 -14.69
C LEU A 24 31.12 -12.68 -13.66
N GLU A 25 32.24 -12.06 -14.00
CA GLU A 25 32.83 -10.95 -13.25
C GLU A 25 32.06 -9.65 -13.55
N VAL A 26 31.12 -9.33 -12.67
CA VAL A 26 30.32 -8.11 -12.70
C VAL A 26 30.62 -7.26 -11.49
N GLU A 27 30.82 -5.97 -11.72
CA GLU A 27 31.08 -4.99 -10.68
C GLU A 27 29.89 -4.05 -10.49
N GLN A 28 29.92 -3.26 -9.42
CA GLN A 28 28.93 -2.21 -9.24
C GLN A 28 28.98 -1.22 -10.41
N TYR A 29 27.81 -0.76 -10.86
CA TYR A 29 27.60 0.12 -12.01
C TYR A 29 27.79 -0.51 -13.38
N ASP A 30 28.16 -1.79 -13.47
CA ASP A 30 28.12 -2.51 -14.73
C ASP A 30 26.69 -2.62 -15.26
N HIS A 31 26.56 -2.66 -16.57
CA HIS A 31 25.30 -2.96 -17.23
C HIS A 31 25.26 -4.43 -17.60
N VAL A 32 24.11 -5.07 -17.33
CA VAL A 32 23.93 -6.50 -17.49
C VAL A 32 22.60 -6.81 -18.18
N ILE A 33 22.59 -7.92 -18.89
CA ILE A 33 21.38 -8.49 -19.47
C ILE A 33 20.94 -9.65 -18.59
N VAL A 34 19.71 -9.60 -18.11
CA VAL A 34 19.14 -10.59 -17.18
C VAL A 34 17.83 -11.15 -17.72
N GLU A 35 17.51 -12.38 -17.32
CA GLU A 35 16.21 -12.97 -17.61
C GLU A 35 15.25 -12.71 -16.44
N THR A 36 14.13 -12.04 -16.69
CA THR A 36 13.06 -11.84 -15.71
C THR A 36 11.87 -12.74 -16.02
N VAL A 37 10.82 -12.69 -15.20
CA VAL A 37 9.54 -13.35 -15.55
C VAL A 37 8.83 -12.71 -16.74
N ARG A 38 9.23 -11.48 -17.12
CA ARG A 38 8.62 -10.70 -18.21
C ARG A 38 9.36 -10.88 -19.54
N GLY A 39 10.61 -11.32 -19.49
CA GLY A 39 11.47 -11.55 -20.64
C GLY A 39 12.91 -11.14 -20.35
N VAL A 40 13.68 -10.92 -21.40
CA VAL A 40 15.04 -10.38 -21.30
C VAL A 40 14.96 -8.89 -21.01
N GLU A 41 15.72 -8.42 -20.02
CA GLU A 41 15.78 -7.02 -19.61
C GLU A 41 17.22 -6.52 -19.50
N TYR A 42 17.40 -5.23 -19.76
CA TYR A 42 18.64 -4.48 -19.57
C TYR A 42 18.61 -3.82 -18.19
N GLY A 43 19.59 -4.12 -17.34
CA GLY A 43 19.69 -3.61 -15.99
C GLY A 43 21.07 -3.08 -15.66
N GLU A 44 21.14 -2.29 -14.59
CA GLU A 44 22.39 -1.79 -14.01
C GLU A 44 22.63 -2.49 -12.67
N VAL A 45 23.86 -2.91 -12.41
CA VAL A 45 24.28 -3.51 -11.15
C VAL A 45 24.34 -2.43 -10.07
N ALA A 46 23.32 -2.38 -9.22
CA ALA A 46 23.25 -1.46 -8.10
C ALA A 46 24.12 -1.92 -6.92
N LEU A 47 24.25 -3.24 -6.73
CA LEU A 47 25.05 -3.87 -5.70
C LEU A 47 25.91 -4.95 -6.35
N GLY A 48 27.23 -4.87 -6.16
CA GLY A 48 28.17 -5.88 -6.65
C GLY A 48 27.96 -7.27 -6.00
N PRO A 49 28.78 -8.25 -6.40
CA PRO A 49 28.70 -9.62 -5.91
C PRO A 49 28.83 -9.66 -4.39
N ARG A 50 27.88 -10.33 -3.74
CA ARG A 50 27.89 -10.56 -2.30
C ARG A 50 27.30 -11.90 -1.95
N GLU A 51 27.79 -12.48 -0.88
CA GLU A 51 27.25 -13.71 -0.33
C GLU A 51 26.05 -13.41 0.55
N ILE A 52 24.94 -14.09 0.28
CA ILE A 52 23.74 -14.06 1.13
C ILE A 52 23.43 -15.49 1.56
N GLU A 53 23.04 -15.63 2.82
CA GLU A 53 22.54 -16.90 3.36
C GLU A 53 21.25 -17.31 2.65
N ASP A 54 21.16 -18.58 2.24
CA ASP A 54 20.01 -19.14 1.50
C ASP A 54 18.65 -18.83 2.17
N ASP A 55 18.59 -18.74 3.50
CA ASP A 55 17.36 -18.52 4.27
C ASP A 55 16.76 -17.11 4.07
N LEU A 56 17.55 -16.14 3.60
CA LEU A 56 17.08 -14.79 3.29
C LEU A 56 16.55 -14.65 1.86
N ILE A 57 16.70 -15.69 1.02
CA ILE A 57 16.30 -15.67 -0.38
C ILE A 57 14.86 -16.17 -0.50
N THR A 58 13.91 -15.23 -0.53
CA THR A 58 12.46 -15.54 -0.55
C THR A 58 11.94 -16.09 -1.89
N ALA A 59 12.72 -15.99 -2.97
CA ALA A 59 12.29 -16.38 -4.33
C ALA A 59 13.45 -16.98 -5.14
N PRO A 60 13.19 -17.90 -6.09
CA PRO A 60 14.23 -18.46 -6.95
C PRO A 60 14.91 -17.35 -7.75
N ILE A 61 16.22 -17.27 -7.58
CA ILE A 61 17.09 -16.28 -8.23
C ILE A 61 17.31 -16.71 -9.68
N LYS A 62 17.04 -15.80 -10.63
CA LYS A 62 17.32 -16.02 -12.05
C LYS A 62 18.77 -15.65 -12.39
N PRO A 63 19.36 -16.24 -13.45
CA PRO A 63 20.74 -15.95 -13.81
C PRO A 63 20.89 -14.60 -14.53
N VAL A 64 22.07 -14.00 -14.36
CA VAL A 64 22.58 -12.98 -15.27
C VAL A 64 23.03 -13.68 -16.55
N ILE A 65 22.53 -13.23 -17.71
CA ILE A 65 22.85 -13.86 -18.99
C ILE A 65 24.26 -13.47 -19.43
N ARG A 66 24.59 -12.18 -19.36
CA ARG A 66 25.89 -11.61 -19.76
C ARG A 66 26.02 -10.13 -19.37
N LYS A 67 27.23 -9.59 -19.44
CA LYS A 67 27.48 -8.14 -19.46
C LYS A 67 26.89 -7.51 -20.73
N ALA A 68 26.34 -6.32 -20.59
CA ALA A 68 25.85 -5.54 -21.72
C ALA A 68 27.03 -4.98 -22.52
N THR A 69 26.89 -4.96 -23.84
CA THR A 69 27.83 -4.33 -24.76
C THR A 69 27.39 -2.91 -25.08
N ASP A 70 28.27 -2.07 -25.64
CA ASP A 70 27.90 -0.71 -26.06
C ASP A 70 26.74 -0.69 -27.07
N LYS A 71 26.64 -1.74 -27.89
CA LYS A 71 25.50 -1.94 -28.80
C LYS A 71 24.20 -2.15 -28.03
N ASP A 72 24.22 -2.92 -26.94
CA ASP A 72 23.06 -3.14 -26.09
C ASP A 72 22.60 -1.85 -25.42
N THR A 73 23.55 -1.04 -24.92
CA THR A 73 23.27 0.28 -24.35
C THR A 73 22.60 1.19 -25.37
N SER A 74 23.15 1.25 -26.60
CA SER A 74 22.56 2.01 -27.71
C SER A 74 21.16 1.51 -28.09
N ASP A 75 20.96 0.19 -28.07
CA ASP A 75 19.67 -0.44 -28.32
C ASP A 75 18.64 -0.12 -27.22
N PHE A 76 19.06 -0.10 -25.97
CA PHE A 76 18.24 0.29 -24.83
C PHE A 76 17.79 1.75 -24.93
N GLU A 77 18.68 2.68 -25.24
CA GLU A 77 18.33 4.08 -25.44
C GLU A 77 17.36 4.28 -26.61
N ARG A 78 17.53 3.53 -27.70
CA ARG A 78 16.60 3.53 -28.82
C ARG A 78 15.23 2.98 -28.43
N LEU A 79 15.19 1.95 -27.58
CA LEU A 79 13.92 1.44 -27.03
C LEU A 79 13.24 2.48 -26.15
N LYS A 80 13.97 3.22 -25.32
CA LYS A 80 13.43 4.32 -24.51
C LYS A 80 12.80 5.43 -25.36
N ARG A 81 13.39 5.76 -26.51
CA ARG A 81 12.77 6.70 -27.46
C ARG A 81 11.47 6.14 -28.06
N LYS A 82 11.48 4.86 -28.46
CA LYS A 82 10.27 4.19 -28.96
C LYS A 82 9.16 4.07 -27.92
N GLU A 83 9.49 3.89 -26.64
CA GLU A 83 8.51 3.91 -25.55
C GLU A 83 7.77 5.25 -25.47
N ILE A 84 8.48 6.37 -25.68
CA ILE A 84 7.88 7.71 -25.68
C ILE A 84 6.94 7.87 -26.87
N GLU A 85 7.40 7.54 -28.09
CA GLU A 85 6.55 7.58 -29.30
C GLU A 85 5.32 6.67 -29.16
N ALA A 86 5.49 5.49 -28.56
CA ALA A 86 4.40 4.55 -28.35
C ALA A 86 3.33 5.06 -27.38
N LYS A 87 3.70 5.94 -26.43
CA LYS A 87 2.72 6.58 -25.53
C LYS A 87 1.76 7.47 -26.31
N ASP A 88 2.29 8.29 -27.20
CA ASP A 88 1.48 9.25 -27.97
C ASP A 88 0.52 8.52 -28.91
N ILE A 89 1.03 7.53 -29.64
CA ILE A 89 0.22 6.68 -30.54
C ILE A 89 -0.88 5.95 -29.76
N PHE A 90 -0.56 5.41 -28.58
CA PHE A 90 -1.55 4.73 -27.75
C PHE A 90 -2.67 5.68 -27.32
N ILE A 91 -2.33 6.88 -26.86
CA ILE A 91 -3.31 7.89 -26.41
C ILE A 91 -4.22 8.29 -27.56
N GLU A 92 -3.67 8.51 -28.76
CA GLU A 92 -4.44 8.84 -29.96
C GLU A 92 -5.41 7.73 -30.32
N LYS A 93 -4.93 6.48 -30.40
CA LYS A 93 -5.76 5.32 -30.74
C LYS A 93 -6.83 5.04 -29.69
N ALA A 94 -6.49 5.11 -28.40
CA ALA A 94 -7.46 4.91 -27.32
C ALA A 94 -8.61 5.94 -27.39
N LYS A 95 -8.29 7.20 -27.72
CA LYS A 95 -9.29 8.24 -27.96
C LYS A 95 -10.14 7.96 -29.20
N ALA A 96 -9.55 7.51 -30.30
CA ALA A 96 -10.28 7.16 -31.52
C ALA A 96 -11.29 6.03 -31.28
N HIS A 97 -10.94 5.05 -30.45
CA HIS A 97 -11.81 3.96 -30.00
C HIS A 97 -12.78 4.36 -28.87
N LYS A 98 -12.75 5.61 -28.41
CA LYS A 98 -13.59 6.16 -27.32
C LYS A 98 -13.51 5.33 -26.03
N LEU A 99 -12.33 4.83 -25.70
CA LEU A 99 -12.11 4.02 -24.50
C LEU A 99 -11.78 4.91 -23.30
N GLU A 100 -12.55 4.77 -22.22
CA GLU A 100 -12.31 5.45 -20.95
C GLU A 100 -11.17 4.78 -20.17
N MET A 101 -9.94 5.09 -20.56
CA MET A 101 -8.73 4.61 -19.90
C MET A 101 -7.64 5.67 -19.90
N LYS A 102 -6.74 5.58 -18.92
CA LYS A 102 -5.58 6.47 -18.79
C LYS A 102 -4.29 5.66 -18.88
N LEU A 103 -3.46 5.99 -19.87
CA LEU A 103 -2.13 5.39 -19.99
C LEU A 103 -1.22 5.89 -18.86
N ILE A 104 -0.55 4.96 -18.18
CA ILE A 104 0.38 5.25 -17.08
C ILE A 104 1.83 5.10 -17.53
N ASP A 105 2.17 3.97 -18.15
CA ASP A 105 3.54 3.73 -18.64
C ASP A 105 3.55 2.76 -19.82
N VAL A 106 4.64 2.77 -20.58
CA VAL A 106 4.88 1.85 -21.70
C VAL A 106 6.28 1.29 -21.55
N GLU A 107 6.41 -0.03 -21.58
CA GLU A 107 7.68 -0.74 -21.45
C GLU A 107 7.83 -1.71 -22.63
N TYR A 108 8.98 -1.66 -23.30
CA TYR A 108 9.37 -2.71 -24.25
C TYR A 108 10.28 -3.73 -23.56
N THR A 109 10.08 -5.02 -23.87
CA THR A 109 11.08 -6.02 -23.51
C THR A 109 12.37 -5.76 -24.31
N PHE A 110 13.53 -6.06 -23.71
CA PHE A 110 14.81 -5.77 -24.36
C PHE A 110 14.99 -6.55 -25.67
N ASP A 111 14.42 -7.76 -25.73
CA ASP A 111 14.37 -8.59 -26.94
C ASP A 111 13.42 -8.08 -28.04
N LYS A 112 12.71 -6.96 -27.80
CA LYS A 112 11.79 -6.28 -28.73
C LYS A 112 10.60 -7.15 -29.18
N LYS A 113 10.33 -8.27 -28.50
CA LYS A 113 9.23 -9.18 -28.86
C LYS A 113 7.89 -8.69 -28.33
N LYS A 114 7.89 -7.95 -27.22
CA LYS A 114 6.67 -7.54 -26.51
C LYS A 114 6.73 -6.07 -26.12
N ALA A 115 5.59 -5.39 -26.28
CA ALA A 115 5.34 -4.07 -25.72
C ALA A 115 4.21 -4.17 -24.69
N ILE A 116 4.46 -3.67 -23.48
CA ILE A 116 3.53 -3.71 -22.35
C ILE A 116 3.05 -2.29 -22.08
N PHE A 117 1.74 -2.08 -22.14
CA PHE A 117 1.11 -0.79 -21.85
C PHE A 117 0.36 -0.91 -20.52
N TYR A 118 0.76 -0.12 -19.54
CA TYR A 118 0.09 -0.04 -18.24
C TYR A 118 -0.95 1.06 -18.28
N PHE A 119 -2.19 0.74 -17.94
CA PHE A 119 -3.28 1.70 -17.93
C PHE A 119 -4.16 1.56 -16.68
N THR A 120 -4.84 2.63 -16.32
CA THR A 120 -5.91 2.62 -15.30
C THR A 120 -7.26 2.88 -15.96
N ALA A 121 -8.32 2.31 -15.39
CA ALA A 121 -9.71 2.54 -15.77
C ALA A 121 -10.62 2.22 -14.59
N ASP A 122 -11.77 2.90 -14.48
CA ASP A 122 -12.73 2.75 -13.37
C ASP A 122 -13.55 1.44 -13.44
N GLY A 123 -13.48 0.73 -14.58
CA GLY A 123 -14.17 -0.53 -14.81
C GLY A 123 -13.44 -1.46 -15.76
N ARG A 124 -14.17 -2.48 -16.25
CA ARG A 124 -13.67 -3.33 -17.34
C ARG A 124 -13.75 -2.56 -18.64
N VAL A 125 -12.66 -2.54 -19.39
CA VAL A 125 -12.60 -1.93 -20.72
C VAL A 125 -12.43 -3.01 -21.76
N ASP A 126 -13.26 -3.02 -22.79
CA ASP A 126 -13.05 -3.87 -23.95
C ASP A 126 -12.08 -3.17 -24.92
N PHE A 127 -10.85 -3.66 -24.97
CA PHE A 127 -9.77 -3.09 -25.77
C PHE A 127 -9.36 -3.98 -26.95
N ARG A 128 -10.18 -4.97 -27.34
CA ARG A 128 -9.82 -5.94 -28.39
C ARG A 128 -9.47 -5.28 -29.72
N ASP A 129 -10.23 -4.27 -30.14
CA ASP A 129 -9.98 -3.58 -31.41
C ASP A 129 -8.79 -2.62 -31.30
N LEU A 130 -8.60 -1.96 -30.15
CA LEU A 130 -7.39 -1.18 -29.87
C LEU A 130 -6.12 -2.06 -29.98
N VAL A 131 -6.15 -3.28 -29.45
CA VAL A 131 -5.01 -4.21 -29.54
C VAL A 131 -4.67 -4.55 -30.99
N LYS A 132 -5.67 -4.74 -31.86
CA LYS A 132 -5.43 -5.00 -33.29
C LYS A 132 -4.73 -3.83 -33.97
N ASP A 133 -5.20 -2.61 -33.69
CA ASP A 133 -4.60 -1.39 -34.24
C ASP A 133 -3.16 -1.18 -33.77
N LEU A 134 -2.92 -1.34 -32.47
CA LEU A 134 -1.57 -1.21 -31.89
C LEU A 134 -0.65 -2.30 -32.47
N ALA A 135 -1.13 -3.54 -32.63
CA ALA A 135 -0.35 -4.62 -33.21
C ALA A 135 0.02 -4.34 -34.67
N ALA A 136 -0.89 -3.74 -35.45
CA ALA A 136 -0.62 -3.34 -36.83
C ALA A 136 0.46 -2.24 -36.93
N VAL A 137 0.46 -1.29 -35.97
CA VAL A 137 1.43 -0.19 -35.93
C VAL A 137 2.81 -0.65 -35.46
N PHE A 138 2.88 -1.31 -34.31
CA PHE A 138 4.15 -1.62 -33.66
C PHE A 138 4.79 -2.93 -34.14
N LYS A 139 4.02 -3.82 -34.78
CA LYS A 139 4.50 -5.12 -35.30
C LYS A 139 5.21 -5.98 -34.25
N VAL A 140 4.78 -5.87 -32.99
CA VAL A 140 5.24 -6.67 -31.85
C VAL A 140 4.04 -7.19 -31.06
N ARG A 141 4.25 -8.15 -30.16
CA ARG A 141 3.17 -8.63 -29.29
C ARG A 141 2.77 -7.52 -28.32
N ILE A 142 1.52 -7.07 -28.40
CA ILE A 142 0.96 -6.07 -27.49
C ILE A 142 0.37 -6.75 -26.26
N GLU A 143 0.73 -6.27 -25.08
CA GLU A 143 0.14 -6.67 -23.81
C GLU A 143 -0.41 -5.43 -23.11
N LEU A 144 -1.72 -5.38 -22.90
CA LEU A 144 -2.36 -4.31 -22.15
C LEU A 144 -2.59 -4.79 -20.72
N ARG A 145 -2.06 -4.05 -19.74
CA ARG A 145 -2.16 -4.39 -18.31
C ARG A 145 -2.89 -3.30 -17.56
N GLN A 146 -4.09 -3.64 -17.08
CA GLN A 146 -4.82 -2.78 -16.15
C GLN A 146 -4.15 -2.83 -14.78
N ILE A 147 -3.82 -1.66 -14.23
CA ILE A 147 -3.31 -1.50 -12.87
C ILE A 147 -4.29 -0.71 -12.01
N GLY A 148 -4.23 -0.87 -10.70
CA GLY A 148 -5.10 -0.12 -9.79
C GLY A 148 -4.59 1.31 -9.56
N VAL A 149 -5.49 2.19 -9.12
CA VAL A 149 -5.18 3.58 -8.71
C VAL A 149 -4.04 3.70 -7.68
N ARG A 150 -3.83 2.66 -6.86
CA ARG A 150 -2.73 2.63 -5.89
C ARG A 150 -1.38 2.33 -6.54
N ASP A 151 -1.35 1.47 -7.55
CA ASP A 151 -0.13 1.19 -8.33
C ASP A 151 0.24 2.40 -9.20
N GLU A 152 -0.75 3.12 -9.72
CA GLU A 152 -0.54 4.43 -10.34
C GLU A 152 0.16 5.40 -9.37
N ALA A 153 -0.35 5.55 -8.15
CA ALA A 153 0.27 6.40 -7.13
C ALA A 153 1.71 5.96 -6.78
N LYS A 154 1.97 4.65 -6.78
CA LYS A 154 3.30 4.06 -6.55
C LYS A 154 4.30 4.43 -7.65
N ILE A 155 3.83 4.50 -8.91
CA ILE A 155 4.65 4.92 -10.05
C ILE A 155 4.94 6.42 -9.98
N PHE A 156 3.94 7.24 -9.64
CA PHE A 156 4.08 8.70 -9.56
C PHE A 156 4.93 9.17 -8.37
N LYS A 157 5.08 8.36 -7.31
CA LYS A 157 5.85 8.67 -6.09
C LYS A 157 5.43 10.00 -5.44
N GLY A 158 4.12 10.25 -5.38
CA GLY A 158 3.57 11.48 -4.77
C GLY A 158 3.81 11.58 -3.25
N LEU A 159 3.36 12.70 -2.68
CA LEU A 159 3.42 12.97 -1.24
C LEU A 159 2.11 12.55 -0.56
N GLY A 160 2.21 11.83 0.56
CA GLY A 160 1.07 11.51 1.41
C GLY A 160 0.59 12.71 2.22
N VAL A 161 -0.54 12.57 2.90
CA VAL A 161 -1.11 13.59 3.81
C VAL A 161 -0.17 13.95 4.97
N CYS A 162 0.80 13.09 5.27
CA CYS A 162 1.86 13.33 6.24
C CYS A 162 3.05 14.15 5.69
N GLY A 163 3.01 14.58 4.43
CA GLY A 163 4.07 15.35 3.78
C GLY A 163 5.28 14.53 3.32
N ARG A 164 5.32 13.22 3.58
CA ARG A 164 6.38 12.30 3.13
C ARG A 164 6.01 11.63 1.81
N THR A 165 7.00 11.09 1.09
CA THR A 165 6.75 10.23 -0.08
C THR A 165 5.85 9.06 0.29
N THR A 166 4.95 8.70 -0.61
CA THR A 166 4.00 7.61 -0.41
C THR A 166 4.69 6.30 -0.01
N CYS A 167 4.22 5.67 1.07
CA CYS A 167 4.80 4.43 1.63
C CYS A 167 4.82 3.29 0.61
N CYS A 168 3.84 3.24 -0.32
CA CYS A 168 3.77 2.27 -1.40
C CYS A 168 4.93 2.36 -2.39
N ALA A 169 5.47 3.57 -2.62
CA ALA A 169 6.62 3.81 -3.47
C ALA A 169 7.95 3.55 -2.75
N GLN A 170 7.95 3.59 -1.42
CA GLN A 170 9.18 3.57 -0.63
C GLN A 170 9.54 2.17 -0.10
N TRP A 171 8.65 1.52 0.65
CA TRP A 171 9.00 0.26 1.34
C TRP A 171 7.86 -0.76 1.43
N LEU A 172 6.59 -0.34 1.50
CA LEU A 172 5.48 -1.26 1.81
C LEU A 172 5.31 -2.36 0.76
N GLY A 173 5.50 -2.04 -0.52
CA GLY A 173 5.52 -3.03 -1.60
C GLY A 173 4.14 -3.58 -1.98
N ASP A 174 3.59 -4.41 -1.10
CA ASP A 174 2.33 -5.17 -1.24
C ASP A 174 1.25 -4.65 -0.30
N PHE A 175 -0.01 -4.97 -0.59
CA PHE A 175 -1.15 -4.34 0.07
C PHE A 175 -2.10 -5.36 0.69
N THR A 176 -2.28 -5.22 1.99
CA THR A 176 -3.38 -5.83 2.73
C THR A 176 -4.63 -4.96 2.60
N PRO A 177 -5.84 -5.54 2.55
CA PRO A 177 -7.08 -4.78 2.60
C PRO A 177 -7.16 -3.91 3.86
N VAL A 178 -7.61 -2.66 3.68
CA VAL A 178 -7.81 -1.70 4.78
C VAL A 178 -9.31 -1.53 5.01
N SER A 179 -9.74 -1.47 6.27
CA SER A 179 -11.15 -1.29 6.62
C SER A 179 -11.38 -0.01 7.42
N ILE A 180 -12.61 0.53 7.35
CA ILE A 180 -13.03 1.72 8.12
C ILE A 180 -12.98 1.45 9.63
N LYS A 181 -13.13 0.19 10.06
CA LYS A 181 -13.04 -0.21 11.47
C LYS A 181 -11.68 0.17 12.08
N MET A 182 -10.61 0.00 11.31
CA MET A 182 -9.23 0.33 11.74
C MET A 182 -9.08 1.83 11.99
N ALA A 183 -9.64 2.67 11.11
CA ALA A 183 -9.65 4.12 11.32
C ALA A 183 -10.41 4.52 12.59
N LYS A 184 -11.51 3.83 12.92
CA LYS A 184 -12.26 4.06 14.17
C LYS A 184 -11.46 3.66 15.40
N GLU A 185 -10.81 2.49 15.37
CA GLU A 185 -10.01 1.97 16.47
C GLU A 185 -8.78 2.85 16.75
N GLN A 186 -8.23 3.48 15.71
CA GLN A 186 -7.13 4.44 15.82
C GLN A 186 -7.59 5.87 16.13
N ASN A 187 -8.87 6.07 16.46
CA ASN A 187 -9.49 7.38 16.78
C ASN A 187 -9.29 8.45 15.70
N LEU A 188 -9.24 8.07 14.42
CA LEU A 188 -9.15 9.01 13.31
C LEU A 188 -10.53 9.52 12.91
N SER A 189 -10.57 10.78 12.46
CA SER A 189 -11.79 11.39 11.91
C SER A 189 -12.25 10.62 10.67
N LEU A 190 -13.51 10.23 10.61
CA LEU A 190 -14.10 9.48 9.49
C LEU A 190 -14.34 10.31 8.22
N ASN A 191 -13.78 11.52 8.15
CA ASN A 191 -13.81 12.32 6.93
C ASN A 191 -12.94 11.65 5.87
N SER A 192 -13.53 11.37 4.70
CA SER A 192 -12.87 10.68 3.58
C SER A 192 -11.53 11.30 3.20
N THR A 193 -11.39 12.63 3.25
CA THR A 193 -10.14 13.32 2.89
C THR A 193 -9.02 13.07 3.90
N LYS A 194 -9.35 12.83 5.18
CA LYS A 194 -8.36 12.56 6.23
C LYS A 194 -7.91 11.10 6.29
N ILE A 195 -8.76 10.17 5.88
CA ILE A 195 -8.48 8.72 5.93
C ILE A 195 -8.17 8.10 4.57
N SER A 196 -8.23 8.88 3.48
CA SER A 196 -7.85 8.44 2.15
C SER A 196 -6.46 8.95 1.78
N GLY A 197 -5.67 8.09 1.14
CA GLY A 197 -4.43 8.51 0.51
C GLY A 197 -4.68 9.19 -0.83
N ILE A 198 -3.59 9.65 -1.45
CA ILE A 198 -3.60 10.31 -2.78
C ILE A 198 -4.28 9.44 -3.85
N CYS A 199 -4.18 8.12 -3.70
CA CYS A 199 -4.80 7.15 -4.59
C CYS A 199 -6.33 7.02 -4.44
N GLY A 200 -6.97 7.84 -3.61
CA GLY A 200 -8.42 7.81 -3.36
C GLY A 200 -8.91 6.61 -2.53
N ARG A 201 -8.02 5.69 -2.12
CA ARG A 201 -8.32 4.58 -1.21
C ARG A 201 -7.87 4.89 0.21
N LEU A 202 -8.39 4.13 1.17
CA LEU A 202 -7.99 4.23 2.59
C LEU A 202 -6.46 4.15 2.77
N LEU A 203 -5.95 4.89 3.76
CA LEU A 203 -4.53 4.96 4.10
C LEU A 203 -3.98 3.57 4.48
N CYS A 204 -2.88 3.17 3.85
CA CYS A 204 -2.21 1.90 4.17
C CYS A 204 -1.53 1.90 5.54
N CYS A 205 -1.21 3.08 6.10
CA CYS A 205 -0.68 3.23 7.46
C CYS A 205 -1.63 2.65 8.51
N LEU A 206 -2.94 2.71 8.27
CA LEU A 206 -3.94 2.13 9.16
C LEU A 206 -3.69 0.65 9.40
N THR A 207 -3.40 -0.11 8.34
CA THR A 207 -3.10 -1.55 8.48
C THR A 207 -1.72 -1.78 9.06
N TYR A 208 -0.74 -0.97 8.70
CA TYR A 208 0.61 -1.09 9.24
C TYR A 208 0.65 -0.89 10.77
N GLU A 209 -0.08 0.10 11.28
CA GLU A 209 -0.08 0.44 12.72
C GLU A 209 -1.04 -0.43 13.54
N GLN A 210 -1.96 -1.14 12.89
CA GLN A 210 -3.07 -1.81 13.56
C GLN A 210 -2.63 -2.79 14.65
N GLU A 211 -1.64 -3.64 14.37
CA GLU A 211 -1.17 -4.66 15.31
C GLU A 211 -0.69 -4.02 16.61
N PHE A 212 0.12 -2.95 16.49
CA PHE A 212 0.58 -2.17 17.63
C PHE A 212 -0.59 -1.55 18.42
N TYR A 213 -1.57 -0.96 17.73
CA TYR A 213 -2.76 -0.40 18.38
C TYR A 213 -3.55 -1.47 19.14
N GLU A 214 -3.71 -2.67 18.60
CA GLU A 214 -4.44 -3.77 19.26
C GLU A 214 -3.72 -4.26 20.52
N GLU A 215 -2.40 -4.39 20.48
CA GLU A 215 -1.60 -4.81 21.62
C GLU A 215 -1.62 -3.79 22.77
N VAL A 216 -1.38 -2.53 22.45
CA VAL A 216 -1.33 -1.46 23.45
C VAL A 216 -2.71 -1.18 24.02
N THR A 217 -3.76 -1.18 23.19
CA THR A 217 -5.15 -0.94 23.66
C THR A 217 -5.61 -2.00 24.67
N LYS A 218 -5.18 -3.26 24.53
CA LYS A 218 -5.45 -4.32 25.54
C LYS A 218 -4.82 -3.99 26.90
N LYS A 219 -3.63 -3.36 26.88
CA LYS A 219 -2.87 -2.99 28.09
C LYS A 219 -3.31 -1.64 28.66
N MET A 220 -3.86 -0.73 27.86
CA MET A 220 -4.27 0.61 28.30
C MET A 220 -5.47 0.59 29.28
N PRO A 221 -5.55 1.54 30.23
CA PRO A 221 -6.77 1.80 31.01
C PRO A 221 -7.82 2.51 30.15
N ARG A 222 -9.09 2.51 30.59
CA ARG A 222 -10.15 3.28 29.90
C ARG A 222 -10.11 4.74 30.33
N VAL A 223 -10.50 5.65 29.45
CA VAL A 223 -10.77 7.06 29.82
C VAL A 223 -11.86 7.09 30.89
N GLY A 224 -11.64 7.84 31.97
CA GLY A 224 -12.48 7.90 33.16
C GLY A 224 -12.20 6.80 34.21
N GLN A 225 -11.26 5.89 33.97
CA GLN A 225 -10.85 4.90 34.96
C GLN A 225 -9.92 5.55 36.00
N GLN A 226 -10.10 5.19 37.28
CA GLN A 226 -9.14 5.57 38.31
C GLN A 226 -7.90 4.68 38.28
N VAL A 227 -6.74 5.32 38.36
CA VAL A 227 -5.44 4.67 38.31
C VAL A 227 -4.53 5.21 39.41
N ILE A 228 -3.57 4.39 39.83
CA ILE A 228 -2.54 4.79 40.80
C ILE A 228 -1.30 5.13 39.99
N THR A 229 -0.80 6.35 40.17
CA THR A 229 0.45 6.85 39.59
C THR A 229 1.48 7.06 40.70
N PRO A 230 2.78 7.30 40.37
CA PRO A 230 3.80 7.56 41.37
C PRO A 230 3.51 8.77 42.27
N ASP A 231 2.76 9.75 41.76
CA ASP A 231 2.41 10.98 42.49
C ASP A 231 1.07 10.88 43.24
N GLY A 232 0.35 9.76 43.13
CA GLY A 232 -0.92 9.53 43.82
C GLY A 232 -2.03 8.97 42.93
N GLU A 233 -3.27 9.08 43.39
CA GLU A 233 -4.43 8.60 42.64
C GLU A 233 -4.98 9.67 41.70
N GLY A 234 -5.44 9.25 40.53
CA GLY A 234 -6.09 10.15 39.60
C GLY A 234 -6.97 9.44 38.57
N GLU A 235 -7.69 10.25 37.80
CA GLU A 235 -8.61 9.78 36.76
C GLU A 235 -8.00 9.93 35.36
N VAL A 236 -8.09 8.91 34.53
CA VAL A 236 -7.58 8.98 33.16
C VAL A 236 -8.39 9.97 32.33
N PHE A 237 -7.75 11.05 31.88
CA PHE A 237 -8.37 12.07 31.04
C PHE A 237 -8.19 11.79 29.54
N LYS A 238 -6.98 11.40 29.11
CA LYS A 238 -6.64 11.17 27.71
C LYS A 238 -5.59 10.07 27.58
N LEU A 239 -5.64 9.33 26.48
CA LEU A 239 -4.67 8.30 26.12
C LEU A 239 -3.88 8.73 24.89
N SER A 240 -2.58 8.43 24.87
CA SER A 240 -1.71 8.54 23.69
C SER A 240 -1.13 7.16 23.42
N ILE A 241 -1.76 6.42 22.50
CA ILE A 241 -1.45 5.00 22.25
C ILE A 241 -0.04 4.85 21.66
N LEU A 242 0.32 5.68 20.68
CA LEU A 242 1.63 5.63 20.02
C LEU A 242 2.81 5.94 20.95
N GLU A 243 2.59 6.79 21.96
CA GLU A 243 3.62 7.13 22.95
C GLU A 243 3.55 6.24 24.20
N GLU A 244 2.61 5.29 24.25
CA GLU A 244 2.29 4.50 25.44
C GLU A 244 2.11 5.37 26.71
N THR A 245 1.51 6.55 26.57
CA THR A 245 1.34 7.49 27.69
C THR A 245 -0.12 7.76 28.02
N VAL A 246 -0.37 8.02 29.29
CA VAL A 246 -1.68 8.26 29.86
C VAL A 246 -1.65 9.62 30.55
N PHE A 247 -2.61 10.47 30.21
CA PHE A 247 -2.82 11.75 30.87
C PHE A 247 -3.81 11.54 32.01
N VAL A 248 -3.35 11.78 33.24
CA VAL A 248 -4.14 11.55 34.44
C VAL A 248 -4.45 12.90 35.08
N LYS A 249 -5.74 13.10 35.35
CA LYS A 249 -6.29 14.23 36.08
C LYS A 249 -6.16 13.96 37.57
N MET A 250 -5.39 14.77 38.26
CA MET A 250 -5.18 14.68 39.71
C MET A 250 -5.81 15.89 40.39
N GLN A 251 -6.47 15.65 41.53
CA GLN A 251 -7.09 16.68 42.34
C GLN A 251 -6.08 17.15 43.39
N LEU A 252 -5.68 18.43 43.35
CA LEU A 252 -4.89 19.05 44.41
C LEU A 252 -5.82 19.62 45.49
N GLU A 253 -5.27 19.95 46.67
CA GLU A 253 -6.04 20.66 47.69
C GLU A 253 -6.41 22.07 47.19
N LYS A 254 -7.72 22.39 47.22
CA LYS A 254 -8.39 23.64 46.76
C LYS A 254 -8.73 23.73 45.26
N ASP A 255 -9.56 22.81 44.76
CA ASP A 255 -10.24 22.87 43.45
C ASP A 255 -9.38 23.01 42.18
N GLU A 256 -8.05 23.10 42.31
CA GLU A 256 -7.14 23.07 41.18
C GLU A 256 -6.96 21.64 40.71
N THR A 257 -7.15 21.47 39.40
CA THR A 257 -6.89 20.21 38.73
C THR A 257 -5.62 20.31 37.91
N GLU A 258 -4.69 19.40 38.16
CA GLU A 258 -3.51 19.23 37.31
C GLU A 258 -3.67 18.00 36.41
N VAL A 259 -3.23 18.13 35.15
CA VAL A 259 -3.15 16.99 34.22
C VAL A 259 -1.67 16.65 34.03
N ARG A 260 -1.26 15.48 34.51
CA ARG A 260 0.11 14.99 34.36
C ARG A 260 0.18 13.83 33.36
N LYS A 261 1.30 13.75 32.66
CA LYS A 261 1.60 12.70 31.66
C LYS A 261 2.46 11.62 32.32
N TYR A 262 2.00 10.38 32.28
CA TYR A 262 2.74 9.22 32.79
C TYR A 262 2.91 8.17 31.70
N LEU A 263 3.97 7.37 31.78
CA LEU A 263 4.14 6.17 30.96
C LEU A 263 3.19 5.07 31.45
N LEU A 264 2.71 4.22 30.54
CA LEU A 264 1.84 3.10 30.88
C LEU A 264 2.48 2.14 31.90
N ALA A 265 3.81 1.99 31.86
CA ALA A 265 4.56 1.13 32.77
C ALA A 265 4.50 1.59 34.24
N ASP A 266 4.36 2.91 34.47
CA ASP A 266 4.38 3.51 35.81
C ASP A 266 2.99 3.54 36.46
N ILE A 267 1.97 3.01 35.78
CA ILE A 267 0.58 3.10 36.20
C ILE A 267 0.05 1.74 36.61
N GLN A 268 -0.56 1.68 37.79
CA GLN A 268 -1.32 0.51 38.23
C GLN A 268 -2.82 0.73 38.09
N LYS A 269 -3.50 -0.20 37.40
CA LYS A 269 -4.95 -0.20 37.27
C LYS A 269 -5.57 -0.58 38.61
N LYS A 270 -6.40 0.30 39.20
CA LYS A 270 -7.36 -0.16 40.22
C LYS A 270 -8.33 -1.14 39.56
N LYS A 271 -8.44 -2.35 40.12
CA LYS A 271 -9.53 -3.27 39.77
C LYS A 271 -10.83 -2.57 40.12
N GLN A 272 -11.63 -2.21 39.12
CA GLN A 272 -13.02 -1.85 39.36
C GLN A 272 -13.74 -3.11 39.85
N GLU A 273 -14.29 -3.07 41.06
CA GLU A 273 -15.40 -3.96 41.40
C GLU A 273 -16.49 -3.76 40.33
N LYS A 274 -16.87 -4.84 39.66
CA LYS A 274 -17.95 -4.81 38.67
C LYS A 274 -19.22 -4.37 39.40
N LYS A 275 -19.62 -3.10 39.25
CA LYS A 275 -21.03 -2.72 39.49
C LYS A 275 -21.88 -3.55 38.53
N PRO A 276 -22.92 -4.26 39.01
CA PRO A 276 -23.73 -5.12 38.15
C PRO A 276 -24.38 -4.29 37.05
N GLU A 277 -24.21 -4.72 35.80
CA GLU A 277 -24.86 -4.14 34.63
C GLU A 277 -26.38 -4.14 34.85
N ARG A 278 -26.99 -2.95 34.92
CA ARG A 278 -28.44 -2.81 34.79
C ARG A 278 -28.83 -3.24 33.38
N LYS A 279 -29.52 -4.37 33.27
CA LYS A 279 -30.15 -4.82 32.01
C LYS A 279 -31.02 -3.69 31.45
N PRO A 280 -30.95 -3.37 30.15
CA PRO A 280 -31.90 -2.43 29.54
C PRO A 280 -33.30 -3.05 29.58
N GLU A 281 -34.28 -2.33 30.12
CA GLU A 281 -35.70 -2.66 29.98
C GLU A 281 -36.04 -2.73 28.49
N ARG A 282 -36.42 -3.91 28.02
CA ARG A 282 -37.05 -4.09 26.71
C ARG A 282 -38.38 -3.32 26.70
N LYS A 283 -38.43 -2.19 26.00
CA LYS A 283 -39.70 -1.59 25.55
C LYS A 283 -40.44 -2.65 24.72
N ARG A 284 -41.53 -3.20 25.27
CA ARG A 284 -42.51 -4.01 24.54
C ARG A 284 -43.15 -3.12 23.47
N GLU A 285 -42.79 -3.32 22.21
CA GLU A 285 -43.59 -2.85 21.08
C GLU A 285 -44.95 -3.55 21.15
N LYS A 286 -46.02 -2.75 21.31
CA LYS A 286 -47.39 -3.19 21.10
C LYS A 286 -47.57 -3.50 19.61
N LYS A 287 -47.61 -4.79 19.25
CA LYS A 287 -48.22 -5.22 17.98
C LYS A 287 -49.70 -4.85 18.02
N SER A 288 -50.07 -3.83 17.26
CA SER A 288 -51.47 -3.56 16.91
C SER A 288 -51.89 -4.57 15.85
N GLU A 289 -52.68 -5.56 16.25
CA GLU A 289 -53.55 -6.31 15.35
C GLU A 289 -54.64 -5.37 14.81
N LYS A 290 -54.75 -5.22 13.49
CA LYS A 290 -56.02 -4.93 12.83
C LYS A 290 -56.08 -5.62 11.47
N LYS A 291 -57.26 -6.22 11.27
CA LYS A 291 -57.67 -7.30 10.35
C LYS A 291 -57.52 -6.99 8.84
N PRO A 292 -57.51 -8.05 8.00
CA PRO A 292 -57.63 -7.91 6.55
C PRO A 292 -59.09 -7.61 6.17
N GLU A 293 -59.32 -6.54 5.43
CA GLU A 293 -60.62 -6.29 4.81
C GLU A 293 -60.61 -6.77 3.36
N LYS A 294 -61.64 -7.58 3.06
CA LYS A 294 -61.89 -8.29 1.81
C LYS A 294 -62.11 -7.31 0.66
N GLY A 295 -61.73 -7.75 -0.54
CA GLY A 295 -61.93 -7.00 -1.77
C GLY A 295 -63.39 -6.71 -2.11
N LYS A 296 -63.55 -5.71 -2.97
CA LYS A 296 -64.67 -5.58 -3.89
C LYS A 296 -64.14 -5.23 -5.28
N LYS A 297 -64.57 -6.07 -6.23
CA LYS A 297 -64.53 -5.88 -7.68
C LYS A 297 -65.51 -4.78 -8.11
N ASP A 298 -65.36 -4.42 -9.39
CA ASP A 298 -66.28 -3.72 -10.29
C ASP A 298 -66.27 -2.19 -10.10
N LYS A 299 -65.95 -1.38 -11.12
CA LYS A 299 -66.32 -1.44 -12.53
C LYS A 299 -65.38 -0.58 -13.38
#